data_AF-A0A9C9L0M8-F1
#
_entry.id   AF-A0A9C9L0M8-F1
#
_cell.length_a   1.000
_cell.length_b   1.000
_cell.length_c   1.000
_cell.angle_alpha   90.00
_cell.angle_beta   90.00
_cell.angle_gamma   90.00
#
_symmetry.space_group_name_H-M   'P 1'
#
loop_
_entity.id
_entity.type
_entity.pdbx_description
1 polymer ?
#
loop_
_entity_poly.entity_id
_entity_poly.type
_entity_poly.pdbx_seq_one_letter_code
_entity_poly.pdbx_strand_id
1 'polypeptide(L)'
;MKTLTSLLIILLFSTPANAAELSTETRKLNGTNMTYNYTSGRSYNVKFEEKGVSYRYLTGSKPEIWWGPFPYRAFEIKNNEFYASWFEEGYGDYVTLLINFNNNLLYGSAILAGKKVHFHGAKIIDVNRK
;
A
#
# COMPACT_ATOMS: atom_id res chain seq x y z
N MET A 1 -45.35 26.11 47.15
CA MET A 1 -45.68 25.16 46.05
C MET A 1 -44.77 25.47 44.88
N LYS A 2 -43.74 24.65 44.64
CA LYS A 2 -43.68 23.61 43.57
C LYS A 2 -43.83 24.22 42.17
N THR A 3 -42.92 24.10 41.21
CA THR A 3 -41.57 23.54 41.07
C THR A 3 -41.12 24.07 39.71
N LEU A 4 -39.89 24.58 39.64
CA LEU A 4 -39.34 25.23 38.44
C LEU A 4 -39.21 24.19 37.31
N THR A 5 -39.82 24.49 36.17
CA THR A 5 -39.69 23.76 34.90
C THR A 5 -38.27 23.86 34.38
N SER A 6 -37.51 22.76 34.39
CA SER A 6 -36.26 22.63 33.63
C SER A 6 -36.52 21.83 32.36
N LEU A 7 -36.62 22.52 31.23
CA LEU A 7 -36.65 21.92 29.90
C LEU A 7 -35.19 21.69 29.46
N LEU A 8 -34.77 20.43 29.43
CA LEU A 8 -33.45 20.01 28.96
C LEU A 8 -33.44 19.96 27.43
N ILE A 9 -32.81 20.93 26.78
CA ILE A 9 -32.60 20.91 25.32
C ILE A 9 -31.39 20.02 25.04
N ILE A 10 -31.65 18.80 24.58
CA ILE A 10 -30.62 17.92 24.02
C ILE A 10 -30.44 18.32 22.55
N LEU A 11 -29.39 19.09 22.25
CA LEU A 11 -28.94 19.31 20.87
C LEU A 11 -28.31 18.02 20.36
N LEU A 12 -29.06 17.26 19.56
CA LEU A 12 -28.54 16.18 18.73
C LEU A 12 -27.69 16.81 17.63
N PHE A 13 -26.37 16.90 17.85
CA PHE A 13 -25.43 17.15 16.75
C PHE A 13 -25.35 15.90 15.89
N SER A 14 -26.22 15.81 14.89
CA SER A 14 -26.03 14.86 13.79
C SER A 14 -24.82 15.35 12.99
N THR A 15 -23.63 14.81 13.25
CA THR A 15 -22.53 14.95 12.31
C THR A 15 -22.99 14.30 11.01
N PRO A 16 -23.09 15.02 9.87
CA PRO A 16 -23.27 14.36 8.60
C PRO A 16 -22.12 13.36 8.47
N ALA A 17 -22.45 12.11 8.12
CA ALA A 17 -21.47 11.12 7.75
C ALA A 17 -20.76 11.65 6.49
N ASN A 18 -19.73 12.46 6.69
CA ASN A 18 -18.90 12.98 5.61
C ASN A 18 -18.16 11.78 5.06
N ALA A 19 -18.61 11.27 3.92
CA ALA A 19 -17.85 10.28 3.17
C ALA A 19 -16.49 10.92 2.88
N ALA A 20 -15.41 10.26 3.31
CA ALA A 20 -14.06 10.75 3.02
C ALA A 20 -13.88 10.86 1.51
N GLU A 21 -13.26 11.95 1.05
CA GLU A 21 -12.90 12.08 -0.35
C GLU A 21 -11.97 10.94 -0.77
N LEU A 22 -12.13 10.45 -1.99
CA LEU A 22 -11.22 9.47 -2.55
C LEU A 22 -9.85 10.14 -2.78
N SER A 23 -8.79 9.42 -2.42
CA SER A 23 -7.44 9.83 -2.79
C SER A 23 -7.29 9.94 -4.31
N THR A 24 -6.51 10.91 -4.76
CA THR A 24 -6.10 11.05 -6.15
C THR A 24 -4.86 10.20 -6.44
N GLU A 25 -4.70 9.81 -7.71
CA GLU A 25 -3.49 9.09 -8.15
C GLU A 25 -2.25 9.98 -7.92
N THR A 26 -1.15 9.36 -7.49
CA THR A 26 0.08 10.06 -7.13
C THR A 26 1.33 9.40 -7.71
N ARG A 27 2.43 10.16 -7.73
CA ARG A 27 3.79 9.72 -8.05
C ARG A 27 4.75 9.88 -6.88
N LYS A 28 4.25 10.14 -5.66
CA LYS A 28 5.06 10.29 -4.43
C LYS A 28 5.91 9.07 -4.04
N LEU A 29 5.69 7.91 -4.68
CA LEU A 29 6.56 6.75 -4.53
C LEU A 29 7.81 6.83 -5.42
N ASN A 30 7.84 7.66 -6.46
CA ASN A 30 9.01 7.80 -7.34
C ASN A 30 10.27 8.16 -6.54
N GLY A 31 11.37 7.45 -6.81
CA GLY A 31 12.62 7.56 -6.06
C GLY A 31 12.67 6.68 -4.80
N THR A 32 11.61 5.91 -4.50
CA THR A 32 11.62 4.97 -3.38
C THR A 32 12.35 3.68 -3.76
N ASN A 33 13.30 3.26 -2.92
CA ASN A 33 13.95 1.96 -2.97
C ASN A 33 13.79 1.29 -1.60
N MET A 34 13.13 0.12 -1.57
CA MET A 34 12.67 -0.51 -0.33
C MET A 34 12.97 -2.01 -0.34
N THR A 35 13.43 -2.54 0.79
CA THR A 35 13.56 -3.99 1.02
C THR A 35 12.59 -4.42 2.11
N TYR A 36 11.91 -5.55 1.88
CA TYR A 36 10.94 -6.08 2.83
C TYR A 36 10.96 -7.61 2.88
N ASN A 37 10.58 -8.15 4.03
CA ASN A 37 10.50 -9.59 4.29
C ASN A 37 9.06 -9.97 4.59
N TYR A 38 8.47 -10.81 3.74
CA TYR A 38 7.19 -11.44 4.04
C TYR A 38 7.31 -12.40 5.21
N THR A 39 6.22 -12.50 5.97
CA THR A 39 6.02 -13.52 7.02
C THR A 39 6.15 -14.95 6.51
N SER A 40 5.96 -15.18 5.20
CA SER A 40 6.19 -16.47 4.53
C SER A 40 7.67 -16.81 4.30
N GLY A 41 8.60 -15.95 4.68
CA GLY A 41 10.05 -16.13 4.51
C GLY A 41 10.60 -15.60 3.19
N ARG A 42 9.76 -15.08 2.30
CA ARG A 42 10.19 -14.47 1.03
C ARG A 42 10.68 -13.04 1.24
N SER A 43 11.83 -12.70 0.68
CA SER A 43 12.39 -11.34 0.72
C SER A 43 12.45 -10.72 -0.67
N TYR A 44 12.09 -9.44 -0.76
CA TYR A 44 12.10 -8.70 -2.01
C TYR A 44 12.70 -7.31 -1.81
N ASN A 45 13.32 -6.79 -2.87
CA ASN A 45 13.68 -5.39 -2.98
C ASN A 45 12.94 -4.78 -4.17
N VAL A 46 12.27 -3.66 -3.95
CA VAL A 46 11.44 -2.96 -4.93
C VAL A 46 11.91 -1.52 -5.11
N LYS A 47 11.86 -1.03 -6.34
CA LYS A 47 12.15 0.34 -6.74
C LYS A 47 10.96 0.93 -7.47
N PHE A 48 10.54 2.11 -7.05
CA PHE A 48 9.53 2.91 -7.75
C PHE A 48 10.23 4.08 -8.44
N GLU A 49 10.10 4.16 -9.76
CA GLU A 49 10.75 5.18 -10.59
C GLU A 49 9.73 5.76 -11.57
N GLU A 50 10.06 6.88 -12.22
CA GLU A 50 9.19 7.52 -13.21
C GLU A 50 8.76 6.56 -14.33
N LYS A 51 9.69 5.69 -14.76
CA LYS A 51 9.45 4.68 -15.80
C LYS A 51 8.60 3.49 -15.34
N GLY A 52 8.37 3.32 -14.03
CA GLY A 52 7.64 2.17 -13.50
C GLY A 52 8.24 1.58 -12.21
N VAL A 53 7.65 0.47 -11.77
CA VAL A 53 8.13 -0.33 -10.64
C VAL A 53 9.02 -1.47 -11.13
N SER A 54 10.17 -1.67 -10.49
CA SER A 54 11.03 -2.83 -10.70
C SER A 54 11.27 -3.54 -9.37
N TYR A 55 11.47 -4.85 -9.39
CA TYR A 55 11.76 -5.60 -8.15
C TYR A 55 12.76 -6.73 -8.38
N ARG A 56 13.30 -7.27 -7.28
CA ARG A 56 14.11 -8.50 -7.26
C ARG A 56 13.72 -9.40 -6.10
N TYR A 57 13.70 -10.71 -6.32
CA TYR A 57 13.38 -11.74 -5.34
C TYR A 57 14.65 -12.25 -4.66
N LEU A 58 14.96 -11.67 -3.49
CA LEU A 58 16.24 -11.81 -2.80
C LEU A 58 16.47 -13.21 -2.21
N THR A 59 15.41 -13.91 -1.84
CA THR A 59 15.48 -15.31 -1.37
C THR A 59 15.15 -16.31 -2.50
N GLY A 60 15.12 -15.84 -3.74
CA GLY A 60 14.94 -16.67 -4.93
C GLY A 60 16.24 -17.27 -5.44
N SER A 61 16.14 -18.03 -6.53
CA SER A 61 17.31 -18.66 -7.17
C SER A 61 18.17 -17.69 -7.99
N LYS A 62 17.69 -16.45 -8.21
CA LYS A 62 18.35 -15.41 -9.04
C LYS A 62 18.20 -14.02 -8.39
N PRO A 63 18.78 -13.78 -7.19
CA PRO A 63 18.57 -12.56 -6.41
C PRO A 63 19.13 -11.27 -7.04
N GLU A 64 20.01 -11.40 -8.02
CA GLU A 64 20.63 -10.30 -8.77
C GLU A 64 19.76 -9.74 -9.90
N ILE A 65 18.77 -10.52 -10.37
CA ILE A 65 17.91 -10.15 -11.50
C ILE A 65 16.83 -9.17 -11.07
N TRP A 66 16.66 -8.13 -11.87
CA TRP A 66 15.56 -7.17 -11.75
C TRP A 66 14.47 -7.48 -12.78
N TRP A 67 13.24 -7.62 -12.30
CA TRP A 67 12.04 -7.68 -13.13
C TRP A 67 11.44 -6.27 -13.26
N GLY A 68 10.89 -5.97 -14.43
CA GLY A 68 10.36 -4.66 -14.78
C GLY A 68 11.35 -3.79 -15.60
N PRO A 69 11.10 -2.48 -15.73
CA PRO A 69 10.03 -1.75 -15.07
C PRO A 69 8.63 -2.08 -15.61
N PHE A 70 7.66 -2.19 -14.71
CA PHE A 70 6.24 -2.29 -15.04
C PHE A 70 5.55 -0.95 -14.78
N PRO A 71 4.64 -0.49 -15.66
CA PRO A 71 3.82 0.67 -15.35
C PRO A 71 3.01 0.42 -14.07
N TYR A 72 3.06 1.37 -13.13
CA TYR A 72 2.34 1.27 -11.86
C TYR A 72 1.42 2.47 -11.65
N ARG A 73 0.40 2.26 -10.83
CA ARG A 73 -0.45 3.32 -10.27
C ARG A 73 -0.34 3.30 -8.76
N ALA A 74 -0.45 4.47 -8.13
CA ALA A 74 -0.42 4.56 -6.68
C ALA A 74 -1.37 5.65 -6.16
N PHE A 75 -1.85 5.43 -4.94
CA PHE A 75 -2.69 6.35 -4.19
C PHE A 75 -2.12 6.48 -2.78
N GLU A 76 -1.93 7.71 -2.30
CA GLU A 76 -1.69 7.94 -0.87
C GLU A 76 -3.04 7.98 -0.16
N ILE A 77 -3.36 6.93 0.60
CA ILE A 77 -4.67 6.79 1.26
C ILE A 77 -4.69 7.42 2.65
N LYS A 78 -3.52 7.54 3.26
CA LYS A 78 -3.25 8.32 4.48
C LYS A 78 -1.82 8.81 4.39
N ASN A 79 -1.45 9.80 5.19
CA ASN A 79 -0.07 10.30 5.24
C ASN A 79 0.93 9.13 5.39
N ASN A 80 1.85 8.97 4.43
CA ASN A 80 2.85 7.90 4.38
C ASN A 80 2.29 6.46 4.29
N GLU A 81 1.04 6.30 3.85
CA GLU A 81 0.41 5.01 3.58
C GLU A 81 -0.14 4.98 2.15
N PHE A 82 0.33 4.00 1.37
CA PHE A 82 0.11 3.95 -0.07
C PHE A 82 -0.48 2.62 -0.50
N TYR A 83 -1.45 2.67 -1.42
CA TYR A 83 -1.64 1.56 -2.36
C TYR A 83 -0.75 1.79 -3.58
N ALA A 84 -0.08 0.74 -4.03
CA ALA A 84 0.59 0.70 -5.32
C ALA A 84 0.19 -0.58 -6.05
N SER A 85 -0.14 -0.50 -7.33
CA SER A 85 -0.52 -1.67 -8.11
C SER A 85 0.00 -1.62 -9.54
N TRP A 86 0.37 -2.78 -10.08
CA TRP A 86 0.86 -2.93 -11.45
C TRP A 86 0.44 -4.29 -12.01
N PHE A 87 0.54 -4.40 -13.33
CA PHE A 87 0.41 -5.65 -14.07
C PHE A 87 1.77 -6.01 -14.67
N GLU A 88 2.19 -7.27 -14.50
CA GLU A 88 3.44 -7.78 -15.04
C GLU A 88 3.19 -8.35 -16.43
N GLU A 89 3.23 -7.47 -17.43
CA GLU A 89 3.05 -7.84 -18.83
C GLU A 89 4.07 -8.93 -19.24
N GLY A 90 3.59 -9.96 -19.92
CA GLY A 90 4.36 -11.17 -20.26
C GLY A 90 4.30 -12.28 -19.21
N TYR A 91 4.01 -11.96 -17.94
CA TYR A 91 3.89 -12.94 -16.86
C TYR A 91 2.43 -13.23 -16.47
N GLY A 92 1.55 -12.24 -16.63
CA GLY A 92 0.14 -12.38 -16.29
C GLY A 92 -0.16 -12.21 -14.80
N ASP A 93 0.77 -11.61 -14.06
CA ASP A 93 0.65 -11.38 -12.63
C ASP A 93 0.09 -9.97 -12.36
N TYR A 94 -0.94 -9.89 -11.52
CA TYR A 94 -1.45 -8.61 -11.00
C TYR A 94 -0.98 -8.46 -9.57
N VAL A 95 -0.31 -7.35 -9.25
CA VAL A 95 0.26 -7.12 -7.93
C VAL A 95 -0.29 -5.82 -7.35
N THR A 96 -0.60 -5.86 -6.06
CA THR A 96 -0.98 -4.71 -5.24
C THR A 96 -0.21 -4.77 -3.93
N LEU A 97 0.41 -3.65 -3.55
CA LEU A 97 1.05 -3.46 -2.26
C LEU A 97 0.27 -2.39 -1.48
N LEU A 98 -0.07 -2.69 -0.23
CA LEU A 98 -0.36 -1.69 0.79
C LEU A 98 0.92 -1.43 1.57
N ILE A 99 1.48 -0.24 1.44
CA ILE A 99 2.78 0.14 1.99
C ILE A 99 2.54 1.18 3.08
N ASN A 100 2.92 0.89 4.32
CA ASN A 100 2.81 1.80 5.44
C ASN A 100 4.19 2.12 5.99
N PHE A 101 4.72 3.30 5.63
CA PHE A 101 6.04 3.73 6.08
C PHE A 101 6.04 4.21 7.54
N ASN A 102 4.88 4.52 8.13
CA ASN A 102 4.83 5.02 9.51
C ASN A 102 5.20 3.93 10.52
N ASN A 103 4.94 2.66 10.18
CA ASN A 103 5.20 1.51 11.06
C ASN A 103 6.03 0.42 10.38
N ASN A 104 6.61 0.71 9.21
CA ASN A 104 7.43 -0.21 8.43
C ASN A 104 6.72 -1.54 8.12
N LEU A 105 5.43 -1.47 7.79
CA LEU A 105 4.63 -2.63 7.40
C LEU A 105 4.26 -2.58 5.93
N LEU A 106 4.12 -3.76 5.34
CA LEU A 106 3.64 -3.94 3.98
C LEU A 106 2.70 -5.13 3.92
N TYR A 107 1.64 -5.04 3.12
CA TYR A 107 0.80 -6.18 2.76
C TYR A 107 0.80 -6.32 1.25
N GLY A 108 1.28 -7.47 0.78
CA GLY A 108 1.31 -7.79 -0.64
C GLY A 108 0.14 -8.68 -1.00
N SER A 109 -0.61 -8.29 -2.02
CA SER A 109 -1.62 -9.10 -2.70
C SER A 109 -1.17 -9.29 -4.14
N ALA A 110 -1.17 -10.52 -4.64
CA ALA A 110 -0.98 -10.77 -6.06
C ALA A 110 -1.85 -11.93 -6.56
N ILE A 111 -2.35 -11.79 -7.78
CA ILE A 111 -2.95 -12.87 -8.55
C ILE A 111 -1.90 -13.33 -9.55
N LEU A 112 -1.26 -14.47 -9.26
CA LEU A 112 -0.18 -15.03 -10.06
C LEU A 112 -0.75 -15.90 -11.19
N ALA A 113 -0.41 -15.57 -12.42
CA ALA A 113 -0.85 -16.20 -13.66
C ALA A 113 -2.37 -16.44 -13.72
N GLY A 114 -3.16 -15.56 -13.10
CA GLY A 114 -4.62 -15.70 -13.01
C GLY A 114 -5.13 -16.87 -12.15
N LYS A 115 -4.27 -17.62 -11.47
CA LYS A 115 -4.63 -18.92 -10.85
C LYS A 115 -4.34 -19.01 -9.35
N LYS A 116 -3.34 -18.28 -8.87
CA LYS A 116 -2.87 -18.41 -7.49
C LYS A 116 -2.89 -17.06 -6.79
N VAL A 117 -3.44 -17.04 -5.58
CA VAL A 117 -3.38 -15.86 -4.71
C VAL A 117 -2.11 -15.91 -3.86
N HIS A 118 -1.36 -14.83 -3.88
CA HIS A 118 -0.37 -14.49 -2.88
C HIS A 118 -0.98 -13.38 -2.01
N PHE A 119 -1.11 -13.60 -0.71
CA PHE A 119 -1.61 -12.57 0.20
C PHE A 119 -0.92 -12.68 1.55
N HIS A 120 0.07 -11.81 1.79
CA HIS A 120 0.94 -11.92 2.95
C HIS A 120 1.31 -10.54 3.51
N GLY A 121 1.42 -10.47 4.84
CA GLY A 121 2.07 -9.36 5.53
C GLY A 121 3.59 -9.48 5.49
N ALA A 122 4.26 -8.34 5.50
CA ALA A 122 5.70 -8.16 5.46
C ALA A 122 6.15 -7.04 6.40
N LYS A 123 7.42 -7.13 6.84
CA LYS A 123 8.12 -6.02 7.50
C LYS A 123 9.07 -5.37 6.51
N ILE A 124 9.02 -4.05 6.42
CA ILE A 124 10.00 -3.24 5.70
C ILE A 124 11.25 -3.18 6.58
N ILE A 125 12.40 -3.58 6.02
CA ILE A 125 13.66 -3.67 6.76
C ILE A 125 14.65 -2.57 6.37
N ASP A 126 14.50 -2.01 5.17
CA ASP A 126 15.31 -0.90 4.68
C ASP A 126 14.48 -0.09 3.68
N VAL A 127 14.61 1.23 3.73
CA VAL A 127 13.90 2.13 2.83
C VAL A 127 14.68 3.43 2.63
N ASN A 128 14.90 3.79 1.37
CA ASN A 128 15.43 5.07 0.94
C ASN A 128 14.37 5.79 0.09
N ARG A 129 14.06 7.05 0.42
CA ARG A 129 13.08 7.90 -0.27
C ARG A 129 13.70 9.27 -0.53
N LYS A 130 13.34 9.88 -1.66
CA LYS A 130 13.69 11.27 -2.00
C LYS A 130 12.76 12.27 -1.33
#